data_AF-A0A117PMN6-F1
#
_entry.id   AF-A0A117PMN6-F1
#
_cell.length_a   1.000
_cell.length_b   1.000
_cell.length_c   1.000
_cell.angle_alpha   90.00
_cell.angle_beta   90.00
_cell.angle_gamma   90.00
#
_symmetry.space_group_name_H-M   'P 1'
#
loop_
_entity.id
_entity.type
_entity.pdbx_description
1 polymer ?
#
loop_
_entity_poly.entity_id
_entity_poly.type
_entity_poly.pdbx_seq_one_letter_code
_entity_poly.pdbx_strand_id
1 'polypeptide(L)'
;MADLAGALDAALRARYRLTEVKTPITQRRGLTARMNQLEKTLSQQGDRKGSAGVRAAKAAGISPRTWERWRKGEQKPGAASVRKLETLFNRLVTLPRTRRALASKGVPNRVTVTAEINWNGYKNRTAYRTTTLYPMKSVMARVIRTWATAGPEAAADVFQSGTAQAHNVPEEPGIQFEGDDVEIEFP
;
A
#
# COMPACT_ATOMS: atom_id res chain seq x y z
N MET A 1 5.01 -1.01 20.70
CA MET A 1 5.09 -2.32 20.06
C MET A 1 5.13 -2.08 18.57
N ALA A 2 6.33 -2.05 18.00
CA ALA A 2 6.53 -1.90 16.57
C ALA A 2 6.44 -3.30 15.93
N ASP A 3 5.27 -3.62 15.38
CA ASP A 3 5.13 -4.76 14.49
C ASP A 3 5.87 -4.50 13.17
N LEU A 4 6.23 -5.58 12.46
CA LEU A 4 6.91 -5.50 11.17
C LEU A 4 6.18 -4.56 10.18
N ALA A 5 4.84 -4.57 10.21
CA ALA A 5 4.00 -3.70 9.39
C ALA A 5 4.23 -2.22 9.69
N GLY A 6 4.29 -1.83 10.96
CA GLY A 6 4.56 -0.46 11.41
C GLY A 6 5.97 0.00 11.08
N ALA A 7 6.99 -0.85 11.31
CA ALA A 7 8.38 -0.55 10.96
C ALA A 7 8.53 -0.35 9.43
N LEU A 8 7.90 -1.21 8.64
CA LEU A 8 7.91 -1.14 7.19
C LEU A 8 7.16 0.09 6.66
N ASP A 9 5.99 0.42 7.25
CA ASP A 9 5.24 1.63 6.93
C ASP A 9 6.10 2.88 7.18
N ALA A 10 6.74 2.97 8.34
CA ALA A 10 7.58 4.09 8.72
C ALA A 10 8.74 4.29 7.73
N ALA A 11 9.49 3.22 7.44
CA ALA A 11 10.60 3.25 6.50
C ALA A 11 10.14 3.65 5.07
N LEU A 12 9.02 3.10 4.60
CA LEU A 12 8.49 3.40 3.27
C LEU A 12 7.96 4.83 3.17
N ARG A 13 7.31 5.36 4.21
CA ARG A 13 6.87 6.76 4.27
C ARG A 13 8.04 7.72 4.29
N ALA A 14 9.11 7.41 5.03
CA ALA A 14 10.32 8.21 5.07
C ALA A 14 10.93 8.36 3.67
N ARG A 15 10.93 7.29 2.87
CA ARG A 15 11.52 7.28 1.52
C ARG A 15 10.60 7.85 0.43
N TYR A 16 9.34 7.41 0.36
CA TYR A 16 8.47 7.67 -0.79
C TYR A 16 7.37 8.72 -0.57
N ARG A 17 7.19 9.24 0.66
CA ARG A 17 6.18 10.25 1.02
C ARG A 17 4.86 10.10 0.25
N LEU A 18 4.27 8.91 0.27
CA LEU A 18 2.94 8.72 -0.32
C LEU A 18 1.92 9.47 0.54
N THR A 19 1.26 10.45 -0.07
CA THR A 19 0.12 11.14 0.55
C THR A 19 -1.09 10.22 0.48
N GLU A 20 -1.22 9.33 1.46
CA GLU A 20 -2.44 8.55 1.59
C GLU A 20 -3.62 9.43 1.95
N VAL A 21 -4.79 9.07 1.41
CA VAL A 21 -6.05 9.46 2.04
C VAL A 21 -6.18 8.58 3.28
N LYS A 22 -5.66 9.06 4.43
CA LYS A 22 -5.68 8.35 5.73
C LYS A 22 -7.07 7.91 6.20
N THR A 23 -8.12 8.44 5.57
CA THR A 23 -9.50 8.18 5.96
C THR A 23 -10.04 6.96 5.21
N PRO A 24 -10.56 5.93 5.91
CA PRO A 24 -11.15 4.75 5.27
C PRO A 24 -12.24 5.14 4.27
N ILE A 25 -12.34 4.43 3.15
CA ILE A 25 -13.37 4.71 2.13
C ILE A 25 -14.79 4.51 2.67
N THR A 26 -14.94 3.66 3.70
CA THR A 26 -16.20 3.43 4.40
C THR A 26 -16.70 4.68 5.13
N GLN A 27 -15.80 5.62 5.44
CA GLN A 27 -16.15 6.92 6.00
C GLN A 27 -16.45 7.93 4.89
N ARG A 28 -17.44 8.81 5.10
CA ARG A 28 -17.88 9.83 4.12
C ARG A 28 -16.71 10.66 3.59
N ARG A 29 -15.83 11.14 4.48
CA ARG A 29 -14.66 11.94 4.10
C ARG A 29 -13.69 11.16 3.20
N GLY A 30 -13.45 9.89 3.50
CA GLY A 30 -12.58 9.02 2.69
C GLY A 30 -13.17 8.67 1.33
N LEU A 31 -14.50 8.45 1.27
CA LEU A 31 -15.22 8.27 0.02
C LEU A 31 -15.13 9.53 -0.86
N THR A 32 -15.48 10.69 -0.33
CA THR A 32 -15.48 11.96 -1.06
C THR A 32 -14.07 12.31 -1.56
N ALA A 33 -13.03 12.08 -0.76
CA ALA A 33 -11.65 12.31 -1.18
C ALA A 33 -11.25 11.45 -2.38
N ARG A 34 -11.60 10.16 -2.38
CA ARG A 34 -11.31 9.26 -3.51
C ARG A 34 -12.11 9.64 -4.77
N MET A 35 -13.39 9.95 -4.62
CA MET A 35 -14.24 10.43 -5.72
C MET A 35 -13.68 11.73 -6.32
N ASN A 36 -13.29 12.71 -5.49
CA ASN A 36 -12.68 13.97 -5.96
C ASN A 36 -11.40 13.72 -6.76
N GLN A 37 -10.52 12.83 -6.30
CA GLN A 37 -9.29 12.52 -7.02
C GLN A 37 -9.57 11.80 -8.34
N LEU A 38 -10.52 10.86 -8.37
CA LEU A 38 -10.93 10.19 -9.61
C LEU A 38 -11.51 11.17 -10.63
N GLU A 39 -12.39 12.06 -10.18
CA GLU A 39 -12.96 13.10 -11.03
C GLU A 39 -11.88 14.05 -11.54
N LYS A 40 -10.94 14.47 -10.68
CA LYS A 40 -9.80 15.28 -11.10
C LYS A 40 -8.94 14.57 -12.15
N THR A 41 -8.63 13.29 -11.94
CA THR A 41 -7.83 12.49 -12.87
C THR A 41 -8.51 12.27 -14.22
N LEU A 42 -9.85 12.19 -14.23
CA LEU A 42 -10.65 11.98 -15.43
C LEU A 42 -11.26 13.28 -15.99
N SER A 43 -10.89 14.43 -15.44
CA SER A 43 -11.31 15.73 -15.94
C SER A 43 -10.53 16.09 -17.20
N GLN A 44 -11.21 16.76 -18.12
CA GLN A 44 -10.69 17.27 -19.37
C GLN A 44 -10.87 18.79 -19.41
N GLN A 45 -10.00 19.48 -20.14
CA GLN A 45 -10.10 20.91 -20.34
C GLN A 45 -11.43 21.25 -21.03
N GLY A 46 -12.17 22.23 -20.50
CA GLY A 46 -13.48 22.64 -21.04
C GLY A 46 -14.65 21.79 -20.55
N ASP A 47 -14.46 20.90 -19.58
CA ASP A 47 -15.54 20.13 -18.97
C ASP A 47 -16.66 21.02 -18.43
N ARG A 48 -17.90 20.69 -18.82
CA ARG A 48 -19.09 21.19 -18.11
C ARG A 48 -19.14 20.62 -16.69
N LYS A 49 -19.75 21.39 -15.77
CA LYS A 49 -19.96 20.97 -14.37
C LYS A 49 -20.62 19.58 -14.33
N GLY A 50 -19.99 18.63 -13.66
CA GLY A 50 -20.50 17.26 -13.49
C GLY A 50 -20.03 16.24 -14.54
N SER A 51 -19.45 16.66 -15.68
CA SER A 51 -18.99 15.74 -16.73
C SER A 51 -17.91 14.77 -16.24
N ALA A 52 -16.97 15.25 -15.43
CA ALA A 52 -15.95 14.40 -14.82
C ALA A 52 -16.54 13.35 -13.86
N GLY A 53 -17.59 13.70 -13.11
CA GLY A 53 -18.35 12.78 -12.26
C GLY A 53 -19.00 11.65 -13.05
N VAL A 54 -19.63 11.99 -14.19
CA VAL A 54 -20.22 10.98 -15.09
C VAL A 54 -19.15 10.04 -15.65
N ARG A 55 -17.99 10.56 -16.07
CA ARG A 55 -16.89 9.71 -16.56
C ARG A 55 -16.30 8.83 -15.45
N ALA A 56 -16.11 9.37 -14.24
CA ALA A 56 -15.64 8.61 -13.09
C ALA A 56 -16.62 7.48 -12.71
N ALA A 57 -17.92 7.76 -12.68
CA ALA A 57 -18.96 6.77 -12.43
C ALA A 57 -18.91 5.63 -13.47
N LYS A 58 -18.88 5.98 -14.76
CA LYS A 58 -18.79 5.00 -15.86
C LYS A 58 -17.51 4.16 -15.76
N ALA A 59 -16.37 4.79 -15.52
CA ALA A 59 -15.08 4.10 -15.38
C ALA A 59 -15.05 3.14 -14.17
N ALA A 60 -15.83 3.42 -13.13
CA ALA A 60 -15.97 2.58 -11.96
C ALA A 60 -17.07 1.50 -12.12
N GLY A 61 -17.80 1.47 -13.24
CA GLY A 61 -18.93 0.57 -13.45
C GLY A 61 -20.08 0.84 -12.48
N ILE A 62 -20.33 2.11 -12.18
CA ILE A 62 -21.38 2.61 -11.29
C ILE A 62 -22.27 3.57 -12.08
N SER A 63 -23.58 3.54 -11.84
CA SER A 63 -24.49 4.47 -12.52
C SER A 63 -24.19 5.92 -12.11
N PRO A 64 -24.24 6.90 -13.03
CA PRO A 64 -24.05 8.31 -12.68
C PRO A 64 -25.02 8.81 -11.59
N ARG A 65 -26.25 8.28 -11.57
CA ARG A 65 -27.25 8.61 -10.54
C ARG A 65 -26.83 8.11 -9.15
N THR A 66 -26.30 6.89 -9.07
CA THR A 66 -25.79 6.33 -7.80
C THR A 66 -24.57 7.12 -7.31
N TRP A 67 -23.67 7.48 -8.22
CA TRP A 67 -22.50 8.33 -7.91
C TRP A 67 -22.93 9.68 -7.32
N GLU A 68 -23.92 10.33 -7.92
CA GLU A 68 -24.46 11.60 -7.44
C GLU A 68 -25.14 11.47 -6.06
N ARG A 69 -25.88 10.40 -5.82
CA ARG A 69 -26.45 10.12 -4.48
C ARG A 69 -25.36 9.97 -3.41
N TRP A 70 -24.24 9.33 -3.75
CA TRP A 70 -23.11 9.24 -2.83
C TRP A 70 -22.44 10.60 -2.60
N ARG A 71 -22.30 11.43 -3.64
CA ARG A 71 -21.80 12.81 -3.51
C ARG A 71 -22.61 13.61 -2.52
N LYS A 72 -23.94 13.55 -2.63
CA LYS A 72 -24.88 14.24 -1.74
C LYS A 72 -24.96 13.63 -0.34
N GLY A 73 -24.52 12.37 -0.20
CA GLY A 73 -24.63 11.60 1.04
C GLY A 73 -26.02 11.01 1.29
N GLU A 74 -26.86 10.98 0.25
CA GLU A 74 -28.20 10.38 0.26
C GLU A 74 -28.15 8.85 0.31
N GLN A 75 -27.04 8.26 -0.15
CA GLN A 75 -26.84 6.81 -0.19
C GLN A 75 -25.41 6.47 0.20
N LYS A 76 -25.22 5.38 0.97
CA LYS A 76 -23.90 4.81 1.25
C LYS A 76 -23.56 3.73 0.21
N PRO A 77 -22.29 3.62 -0.24
CA PRO A 77 -21.89 2.55 -1.14
C PRO A 77 -21.89 1.21 -0.41
N GLY A 78 -22.37 0.16 -1.08
CA GLY A 78 -22.22 -1.22 -0.60
C GLY A 78 -20.79 -1.74 -0.82
N ALA A 79 -20.45 -2.87 -0.21
CA ALA A 79 -19.10 -3.45 -0.25
C ALA A 79 -18.57 -3.68 -1.68
N ALA A 80 -19.41 -4.20 -2.60
CA ALA A 80 -19.03 -4.40 -4.00
C ALA A 80 -18.67 -3.09 -4.72
N SER A 81 -19.45 -2.04 -4.47
CA SER A 81 -19.21 -0.70 -5.01
C SER A 81 -17.95 -0.06 -4.45
N VAL A 82 -17.70 -0.23 -3.15
CA VAL A 82 -16.46 0.19 -2.49
C VAL A 82 -15.25 -0.45 -3.17
N ARG A 83 -15.27 -1.77 -3.36
CA ARG A 83 -14.19 -2.51 -4.05
C ARG A 83 -13.95 -1.99 -5.47
N LYS A 84 -15.01 -1.75 -6.25
CA LYS A 84 -14.89 -1.18 -7.61
C LYS A 84 -14.19 0.17 -7.59
N LEU A 85 -14.56 1.05 -6.65
CA LEU A 85 -14.00 2.39 -6.53
C LEU A 85 -12.53 2.33 -6.09
N GLU A 86 -12.19 1.49 -5.10
CA GLU A 86 -10.80 1.30 -4.67
C GLU A 86 -9.92 0.73 -5.77
N THR A 87 -10.41 -0.27 -6.52
CA THR A 87 -9.71 -0.82 -7.69
C THR A 87 -9.43 0.27 -8.72
N LEU A 88 -10.44 1.09 -9.06
CA LEU A 88 -10.25 2.18 -10.01
C LEU A 88 -9.27 3.23 -9.48
N PHE A 89 -9.41 3.63 -8.22
CA PHE A 89 -8.53 4.59 -7.56
C PHE A 89 -7.08 4.11 -7.54
N ASN A 90 -6.85 2.85 -7.19
CA ASN A 90 -5.53 2.24 -7.19
C ASN A 90 -4.94 2.22 -8.60
N ARG A 91 -5.73 1.87 -9.61
CA ARG A 91 -5.28 1.83 -11.01
C ARG A 91 -4.90 3.21 -11.56
N LEU A 92 -5.72 4.24 -11.30
CA LEU A 92 -5.57 5.55 -11.95
C LEU A 92 -4.80 6.58 -11.11
N VAL A 93 -4.77 6.43 -9.80
CA VAL A 93 -4.20 7.43 -8.89
C VAL A 93 -3.00 6.86 -8.15
N THR A 94 -3.20 5.78 -7.38
CA THR A 94 -2.16 5.26 -6.49
C THR A 94 -1.00 4.67 -7.27
N LEU A 95 -1.23 3.67 -8.12
CA LEU A 95 -0.17 2.96 -8.83
C LEU A 95 0.67 3.88 -9.73
N PRO A 96 0.10 4.82 -10.52
CA PRO A 96 0.91 5.77 -11.28
C PRO A 96 1.78 6.66 -10.40
N ARG A 97 1.27 7.13 -9.25
CA ARG A 97 2.07 7.93 -8.29
C ARG A 97 3.20 7.09 -7.69
N THR A 98 2.91 5.86 -7.27
CA THR A 98 3.92 4.93 -6.76
C THR A 98 4.98 4.67 -7.82
N ARG A 99 4.61 4.41 -9.07
CA ARG A 99 5.58 4.21 -10.17
C ARG A 99 6.49 5.43 -10.38
N ARG A 100 5.94 6.65 -10.33
CA ARG A 100 6.75 7.88 -10.41
C ARG A 100 7.71 8.03 -9.23
N ALA A 101 7.24 7.73 -8.02
CA ALA A 101 8.06 7.76 -6.81
C ALA A 101 9.19 6.70 -6.87
N LEU A 102 8.89 5.51 -7.39
CA LEU A 102 9.88 4.47 -7.63
C LEU A 102 10.91 4.86 -8.69
N ALA A 103 10.47 5.51 -9.77
CA ALA A 103 11.37 5.99 -10.81
C ALA A 103 12.33 7.08 -10.30
N SER A 104 11.90 7.92 -9.34
CA SER A 104 12.73 9.00 -8.81
C SER A 104 13.66 8.58 -7.66
N LYS A 105 13.21 7.67 -6.77
CA LYS A 105 13.97 7.26 -5.56
C LYS A 105 14.64 5.89 -5.69
N GLY A 106 14.38 5.16 -6.76
CA GLY A 106 14.81 3.77 -6.96
C GLY A 106 14.07 2.79 -6.04
N VAL A 107 14.16 1.50 -6.34
CA VAL A 107 13.69 0.40 -5.44
C VAL A 107 14.89 -0.06 -4.61
N PRO A 108 14.78 -0.21 -3.27
CA PRO A 108 15.89 -0.68 -2.44
C PRO A 108 16.26 -2.10 -2.84
N ASN A 109 17.56 -2.35 -3.04
CA ASN A 109 18.08 -3.70 -3.29
C ASN A 109 18.69 -4.31 -2.02
N ARG A 110 18.92 -3.50 -0.99
CA ARG A 110 19.38 -3.90 0.33
C ARG A 110 18.37 -3.41 1.35
N VAL A 111 18.08 -4.25 2.34
CA VAL A 111 17.20 -3.91 3.46
C VAL A 111 17.89 -4.35 4.74
N THR A 112 18.06 -3.43 5.67
CA THR A 112 18.60 -3.73 6.98
C THR A 112 17.43 -3.88 7.94
N VAL A 113 17.37 -5.01 8.65
CA VAL A 113 16.33 -5.31 9.63
C VAL A 113 16.98 -5.55 10.98
N THR A 114 16.60 -4.78 11.99
CA THR A 114 16.97 -5.03 13.39
C THR A 114 15.75 -5.56 14.11
N ALA A 115 15.80 -6.82 14.55
CA ALA A 115 14.72 -7.51 15.27
C ALA A 115 15.26 -8.76 15.98
N GLU A 116 14.45 -9.41 16.80
CA GLU A 116 14.67 -10.82 17.12
C GLU A 116 14.26 -11.65 15.91
N ILE A 117 15.16 -12.50 15.42
CA ILE A 117 14.95 -13.26 14.19
C ILE A 117 14.90 -14.75 14.54
N ASN A 118 13.78 -15.38 14.23
CA ASN A 118 13.66 -16.84 14.17
C ASN A 118 13.91 -17.30 12.74
N TRP A 119 14.94 -18.11 12.56
CA TRP A 119 15.29 -18.70 11.26
C TRP A 119 15.30 -20.22 11.39
N ASN A 120 14.37 -20.92 10.74
CA ASN A 120 14.29 -22.38 10.75
C ASN A 120 14.33 -23.00 12.17
N GLY A 121 13.61 -22.41 13.13
CA GLY A 121 13.58 -22.89 14.51
C GLY A 121 14.81 -22.56 15.36
N TYR A 122 15.84 -21.92 14.78
CA TYR A 122 16.95 -21.36 15.54
C TYR A 122 16.58 -19.96 16.06
N LYS A 123 16.34 -19.89 17.37
CA LYS A 123 16.33 -18.64 18.15
C LYS A 123 17.76 -18.14 18.29
N ASN A 124 18.05 -16.96 17.76
CA ASN A 124 19.36 -16.35 17.94
C ASN A 124 19.57 -16.00 19.43
N ARG A 125 20.69 -16.42 20.03
CA ARG A 125 20.95 -16.27 21.48
C ARG A 125 21.29 -14.85 21.92
N THR A 126 21.46 -13.91 21.01
CA THR A 126 21.77 -12.50 21.31
C THR A 126 20.59 -11.63 20.89
N ALA A 127 20.02 -10.91 21.85
CA ALA A 127 19.03 -9.87 21.61
C ALA A 127 19.59 -8.88 20.56
N TYR A 128 18.80 -8.59 19.52
CA TYR A 128 19.10 -7.63 18.46
C TYR A 128 20.29 -7.99 17.54
N ARG A 129 20.07 -8.86 16.54
CA ARG A 129 21.03 -8.99 15.42
C ARG A 129 20.46 -8.36 14.16
N THR A 130 20.87 -7.11 13.92
CA THR A 130 20.74 -6.44 12.64
C THR A 130 21.18 -7.37 11.51
N THR A 131 20.28 -7.65 10.58
CA THR A 131 20.52 -8.49 9.40
C THR A 131 20.33 -7.66 8.15
N THR A 132 21.31 -7.73 7.25
CA THR A 132 21.24 -7.08 5.94
C THR A 132 20.82 -8.10 4.90
N LEU A 133 19.64 -7.89 4.31
CA LEU A 133 19.06 -8.75 3.29
C LEU A 133 19.43 -8.27 1.89
N TYR A 134 19.92 -9.18 1.05
CA TYR A 134 20.32 -8.92 -0.33
C TYR A 134 20.35 -10.24 -1.15
N PRO A 135 19.91 -10.25 -2.42
CA PRO A 135 19.31 -9.15 -3.18
C PRO A 135 17.79 -9.01 -2.97
N MET A 136 17.32 -7.79 -2.69
CA MET A 136 15.91 -7.53 -2.32
C MET A 136 15.11 -6.75 -3.36
N LYS A 137 15.70 -6.33 -4.49
CA LYS A 137 15.04 -5.42 -5.44
C LYS A 137 13.68 -5.93 -5.95
N SER A 138 13.58 -7.22 -6.28
CA SER A 138 12.33 -7.80 -6.80
C SER A 138 11.26 -7.99 -5.72
N VAL A 139 11.67 -8.26 -4.48
CA VAL A 139 10.80 -8.36 -3.30
C VAL A 139 10.29 -6.96 -2.96
N MET A 140 11.19 -5.99 -2.81
CA MET A 140 10.82 -4.62 -2.45
C MET A 140 9.95 -3.93 -3.50
N ALA A 141 10.13 -4.22 -4.79
CA ALA A 141 9.22 -3.72 -5.82
C ALA A 141 7.77 -4.22 -5.62
N ARG A 142 7.60 -5.45 -5.13
CA ARG A 142 6.29 -6.03 -4.79
C ARG A 142 5.76 -5.41 -3.49
N VAL A 143 6.60 -5.36 -2.45
CA VAL A 143 6.26 -4.75 -1.15
C VAL A 143 5.76 -3.32 -1.30
N ILE A 144 6.50 -2.45 -2.02
CA ILE A 144 6.12 -1.05 -2.21
C ILE A 144 4.80 -0.91 -2.97
N ARG A 145 4.56 -1.81 -3.94
CA ARG A 145 3.29 -1.83 -4.69
C ARG A 145 2.13 -2.23 -3.79
N THR A 146 2.29 -3.32 -3.02
CA THR A 146 1.27 -3.82 -2.10
C THR A 146 0.99 -2.80 -1.00
N TRP A 147 2.03 -2.23 -0.39
CA TRP A 147 1.93 -1.16 0.59
C TRP A 147 1.07 -0.01 0.09
N ALA A 148 1.34 0.48 -1.13
CA ALA A 148 0.59 1.59 -1.68
C ALA A 148 -0.90 1.28 -1.94
N THR A 149 -1.27 0.02 -2.19
CA THR A 149 -2.65 -0.34 -2.61
C THR A 149 -3.49 -1.06 -1.57
N ALA A 150 -2.86 -1.81 -0.68
CA ALA A 150 -3.48 -2.71 0.29
C ALA A 150 -3.07 -2.40 1.74
N GLY A 151 -2.09 -1.50 1.94
CA GLY A 151 -1.65 -1.05 3.26
C GLY A 151 -0.46 -1.84 3.81
N PRO A 152 -0.02 -1.49 5.04
CA PRO A 152 1.21 -1.99 5.63
C PRO A 152 1.17 -3.46 6.03
N GLU A 153 0.03 -3.98 6.50
CA GLU A 153 -0.12 -5.41 6.86
C GLU A 153 0.16 -6.33 5.67
N ALA A 154 -0.55 -6.12 4.56
CA ALA A 154 -0.35 -6.89 3.34
C ALA A 154 1.07 -6.71 2.76
N ALA A 155 1.71 -5.57 3.01
CA ALA A 155 3.09 -5.34 2.59
C ALA A 155 4.09 -6.13 3.45
N ALA A 156 3.83 -6.26 4.75
CA ALA A 156 4.61 -7.08 5.67
C ALA A 156 4.54 -8.57 5.29
N ASP A 157 3.35 -9.09 4.97
CA ASP A 157 3.18 -10.47 4.48
C ASP A 157 4.02 -10.74 3.21
N VAL A 158 3.96 -9.80 2.25
CA VAL A 158 4.75 -9.87 1.00
C VAL A 158 6.25 -9.75 1.28
N PHE A 159 6.64 -8.98 2.30
CA PHE A 159 8.03 -8.86 2.72
C PHE A 159 8.53 -10.17 3.34
N GLN A 160 7.80 -10.76 4.28
CA GLN A 160 8.17 -12.02 4.92
C GLN A 160 8.27 -13.17 3.91
N SER A 161 7.20 -13.41 3.14
CA SER A 161 7.17 -14.48 2.13
C SER A 161 8.23 -14.26 1.04
N GLY A 162 8.39 -13.02 0.55
CA GLY A 162 9.39 -12.69 -0.45
C GLY A 162 10.82 -12.84 0.04
N THR A 163 11.08 -12.55 1.32
CA THR A 163 12.40 -12.74 1.94
C THR A 163 12.71 -14.22 2.10
N ALA A 164 11.74 -15.02 2.60
CA ALA A 164 11.90 -16.47 2.73
C ALA A 164 12.24 -17.12 1.38
N GLN A 165 11.50 -16.79 0.33
CA GLN A 165 11.77 -17.27 -1.03
C GLN A 165 13.14 -16.82 -1.57
N ALA A 166 13.51 -15.55 -1.38
CA ALA A 166 14.79 -15.02 -1.86
C ALA A 166 16.01 -15.68 -1.19
N HIS A 167 15.83 -16.18 0.04
CA HIS A 167 16.89 -16.79 0.84
C HIS A 167 16.74 -18.31 1.02
N ASN A 168 15.88 -18.96 0.21
CA ASN A 168 15.61 -20.40 0.23
C ASN A 168 15.27 -20.94 1.64
N VAL A 169 14.50 -20.16 2.41
CA VAL A 169 13.98 -20.56 3.71
C VAL A 169 12.58 -21.15 3.49
N PRO A 170 12.24 -22.33 4.05
CA PRO A 170 10.90 -22.88 3.96
C PRO A 170 9.87 -21.87 4.48
N GLU A 171 8.74 -21.73 3.78
CA GLU A 171 7.72 -20.72 4.11
C GLU A 171 7.13 -20.90 5.51
N GLU A 172 7.18 -22.11 6.06
CA GLU A 172 6.78 -22.42 7.43
C GLU A 172 7.90 -23.15 8.20
N PRO A 173 8.35 -22.64 9.36
CA PRO A 173 7.88 -21.40 10.01
C PRO A 173 8.37 -20.11 9.31
N GLY A 174 9.22 -20.19 8.29
CA GLY A 174 9.72 -19.01 7.59
C GLY A 174 10.84 -18.26 8.31
N ILE A 175 11.05 -17.02 7.87
CA ILE A 175 11.78 -16.00 8.63
C ILE A 175 10.72 -15.22 9.40
N GLN A 176 10.76 -15.31 10.73
CA GLN A 176 9.88 -14.53 11.60
C GLN A 176 10.70 -13.44 12.27
N PHE A 177 10.21 -12.21 12.16
CA PHE A 177 10.73 -11.05 12.86
C PHE A 177 9.83 -10.84 14.07
N GLU A 178 10.32 -11.25 15.24
CA GLU A 178 9.59 -11.18 16.51
C GLU A 178 10.16 -10.03 17.38
N GLY A 179 9.36 -9.59 18.34
CA GLY A 179 9.73 -8.57 19.32
C GLY A 179 9.03 -7.23 19.11
N ASP A 180 9.09 -6.39 20.15
CA ASP A 180 8.44 -5.07 20.18
C ASP A 180 9.26 -3.97 19.50
N ASP A 181 10.50 -4.29 19.09
CA ASP A 181 11.54 -3.38 18.61
C ASP A 181 12.02 -3.76 17.19
N VAL A 182 11.10 -3.82 16.23
CA VAL A 182 11.46 -4.03 14.81
C VAL A 182 11.82 -2.71 14.16
N GLU A 183 13.02 -2.61 13.58
CA GLU A 183 13.46 -1.46 12.78
C GLU A 183 13.83 -1.89 11.36
N ILE A 184 13.44 -1.08 10.36
CA ILE A 184 13.74 -1.30 8.95
C ILE A 184 14.39 -0.06 8.35
N GLU A 185 15.52 -0.27 7.70
CA GLU A 185 16.25 0.80 7.00
C GLU A 185 16.50 0.47 5.53
N PHE A 186 16.40 1.50 4.69
CA PHE A 186 16.73 1.44 3.27
C PHE A 186 17.91 2.37 2.98
N PRO A 187 19.08 1.85 2.58
CA PRO A 187 20.21 2.69 2.17
C PRO A 187 19.90 3.53 0.91
#